data_AF-A0AAW2XJ54-F1
#
_entry.id   AF-A0AAW2XJ54-F1
#
_cell.length_a   1.000
_cell.length_b   1.000
_cell.length_c   1.000
_cell.angle_alpha   90.00
_cell.angle_beta   90.00
_cell.angle_gamma   90.00
#
_symmetry.space_group_name_H-M   'P 1'
#
loop_
_entity.id
_entity.type
_entity.pdbx_description
1 polymer ?
#
loop_
_entity_poly.entity_id
_entity_poly.type
_entity_poly.pdbx_seq_one_letter_code
_entity_poly.pdbx_strand_id
1 'polypeptide(L)'
;MMMRKCWSSSSVLYDGSYHPCFPCLHHPLESELPLVESADDDDDDDDGIGIFEFFQGKNIFITGATGLLGKALIEKLLRSTSVGKIYLLIKAEDKDAALDRLNKEIVDSELFKCVKEKHGNNYYQELVKEKLIAVVGNICEPNLGMDFNSSRAIMKDVDVIIESAASTTLNERYDLLLDINVNAPQRLMRFAKRCKNLKLFVHISTATNYGENGRNVDINDDDDDVDEMSSSCSFPRLDLADEISLAMKSTSQLSTSQHQDYDVTKHLKRLGLERANLFGWYNTYHLTKAMCEMVLNEIRGDIPVLIMRPSVIESSYKEPFPGWIQGNKLRQLPAFLADPQVNMDIIPIDMVVNSTIAAIAKHGIIHKPQLNVYHVASSIVNPLRFYEFFEILHDYFSSTPFFKIKNISKIKYFTSFDDFSEYTRDVISQCNEMGDAIDEKMLQKLGKQSKAKVAYAEQLCKMYKFLGVFEGRFDTGNTQKLLKEMSKEERLNFEVDATNIDWRKYFLEIHIPGLRKHVLNNTRTSV
;
A
#
# COMPACT_ATOMS: atom_id res chain seq x y z
N MET A 1 -21.15 6.03 -14.19
CA MET A 1 -22.09 7.15 -14.45
C MET A 1 -21.47 8.54 -14.22
N MET A 2 -20.43 8.69 -13.40
CA MET A 2 -19.76 9.99 -13.15
C MET A 2 -18.79 10.41 -14.28
N MET A 3 -18.13 9.47 -14.97
CA MET A 3 -17.44 9.79 -16.24
C MET A 3 -18.37 10.07 -17.44
N ARG A 4 -19.68 9.80 -17.34
CA ARG A 4 -20.59 9.95 -18.50
C ARG A 4 -20.94 11.41 -18.83
N LYS A 5 -20.76 12.36 -17.90
CA LYS A 5 -21.26 13.73 -18.06
C LYS A 5 -20.36 14.87 -17.56
N CYS A 6 -19.29 14.62 -16.79
CA CYS A 6 -18.35 15.69 -16.36
C CYS A 6 -17.46 16.27 -17.46
N TRP A 7 -17.65 15.87 -18.72
CA TRP A 7 -16.67 16.08 -19.79
C TRP A 7 -17.35 16.47 -21.12
N SER A 8 -18.44 17.22 -21.04
CA SER A 8 -19.02 17.90 -22.21
C SER A 8 -19.64 19.23 -21.82
N SER A 9 -19.30 20.29 -22.57
CA SER A 9 -19.72 21.71 -22.44
C SER A 9 -18.91 22.48 -21.37
N SER A 10 -18.35 23.68 -21.59
CA SER A 10 -18.45 24.66 -22.67
C SER A 10 -17.15 25.47 -22.79
N SER A 11 -16.93 26.03 -23.98
CA SER A 11 -15.91 27.02 -24.34
C SER A 11 -15.84 28.22 -23.39
N VAL A 12 -14.63 28.56 -22.93
CA VAL A 12 -14.30 29.92 -22.45
C VAL A 12 -12.96 30.33 -23.06
N LEU A 13 -13.04 31.46 -23.77
CA LEU A 13 -11.96 32.18 -24.41
C LEU A 13 -10.81 32.44 -23.44
N TYR A 14 -9.57 32.18 -23.86
CA TYR A 14 -8.41 32.83 -23.28
C TYR A 14 -7.70 33.64 -24.36
N ASP A 15 -7.71 34.95 -24.13
CA ASP A 15 -6.93 35.98 -24.79
C ASP A 15 -5.43 35.61 -24.76
N GLY A 16 -4.82 35.72 -25.92
CA GLY A 16 -3.39 35.57 -26.11
C GLY A 16 -2.67 36.90 -25.96
N SER A 17 -1.85 36.99 -24.92
CA SER A 17 -0.58 37.74 -24.91
C SER A 17 0.14 37.24 -23.65
N TYR A 18 1.32 36.62 -23.73
CA TYR A 18 2.60 37.23 -24.03
C TYR A 18 3.58 36.19 -24.65
N HIS A 19 4.32 36.64 -25.66
CA HIS A 19 5.54 36.05 -26.21
C HIS A 19 6.69 37.08 -26.01
N PRO A 20 7.96 36.78 -26.33
CA PRO A 20 8.81 35.63 -25.98
C PRO A 20 10.20 36.12 -25.47
N CYS A 21 11.15 35.17 -25.29
CA CYS A 21 12.63 35.31 -25.40
C CYS A 21 13.53 35.20 -24.15
N PHE A 22 14.20 34.02 -24.10
CA PHE A 22 15.63 33.72 -23.86
C PHE A 22 16.28 33.95 -22.47
N PRO A 23 17.43 33.27 -22.16
CA PRO A 23 18.01 32.03 -22.70
C PRO A 23 18.36 31.00 -21.61
N CYS A 24 18.72 29.78 -22.06
CA CYS A 24 19.45 28.78 -21.28
C CYS A 24 20.64 29.41 -20.53
N LEU A 25 20.70 29.21 -19.22
CA LEU A 25 21.91 29.37 -18.44
C LEU A 25 22.46 27.98 -18.13
N HIS A 26 23.45 27.58 -18.91
CA HIS A 26 24.52 26.70 -18.44
C HIS A 26 25.26 27.41 -17.31
N HIS A 27 25.45 26.75 -16.17
CA HIS A 27 26.62 26.90 -15.32
C HIS A 27 26.77 25.62 -14.43
N PRO A 28 27.96 25.32 -13.88
CA PRO A 28 28.83 24.21 -14.28
C PRO A 28 29.62 23.70 -13.07
N LEU A 29 29.18 22.66 -12.37
CA LEU A 29 30.01 22.05 -11.33
C LEU A 29 29.98 20.53 -11.48
N GLU A 30 30.52 20.10 -12.62
CA GLU A 30 31.21 18.81 -12.75
C GLU A 30 32.70 19.06 -12.49
N SER A 31 33.14 18.76 -11.28
CA SER A 31 34.54 18.56 -10.85
C SER A 31 34.45 18.31 -9.34
N GLU A 32 34.80 17.19 -8.72
CA GLU A 32 35.74 16.13 -9.07
C GLU A 32 35.25 14.86 -8.34
N LEU A 33 35.01 13.77 -9.08
CA LEU A 33 35.04 12.43 -8.50
C LEU A 33 36.07 11.65 -9.32
N PRO A 34 37.08 11.02 -8.70
CA PRO A 34 38.10 10.31 -9.45
C PRO A 34 37.47 9.16 -10.24
N LEU A 35 37.74 9.14 -11.53
CA LEU A 35 37.62 7.96 -12.38
C LEU A 35 38.52 6.88 -11.79
N VAL A 36 37.92 5.88 -11.15
CA VAL A 36 38.61 4.60 -10.94
C VAL A 36 38.36 3.80 -12.21
N GLU A 37 39.36 3.80 -13.08
CA GLU A 37 39.46 2.89 -14.20
C GLU A 37 39.45 1.44 -13.69
N SER A 38 38.73 0.61 -14.44
CA SER A 38 38.64 -0.84 -14.32
C SER A 38 40.00 -1.52 -14.24
N ALA A 39 40.19 -2.31 -13.20
CA ALA A 39 41.07 -3.46 -13.23
C ALA A 39 40.19 -4.69 -13.00
N ASP A 40 40.03 -5.49 -14.06
CA ASP A 40 39.62 -6.88 -13.95
C ASP A 40 40.68 -7.63 -13.14
N ASP A 41 40.25 -8.26 -12.05
CA ASP A 41 40.77 -9.51 -11.47
C ASP A 41 40.30 -9.58 -10.01
N ASP A 42 39.08 -10.08 -9.79
CA ASP A 42 38.73 -10.78 -8.56
C ASP A 42 37.70 -11.86 -8.94
N ASP A 43 38.13 -13.12 -8.87
CA ASP A 43 37.27 -14.29 -8.64
C ASP A 43 36.64 -14.12 -7.23
N ASP A 44 35.86 -13.07 -7.03
CA ASP A 44 35.01 -12.90 -5.85
C ASP A 44 33.79 -13.80 -6.07
N ASP A 45 33.62 -14.79 -5.19
CA ASP A 45 32.39 -15.57 -5.07
C ASP A 45 31.18 -14.60 -5.12
N ASP A 46 30.44 -14.57 -6.24
CA ASP A 46 29.17 -13.84 -6.43
C ASP A 46 28.04 -14.52 -5.64
N ASP A 47 28.31 -14.86 -4.37
CA ASP A 47 27.46 -15.63 -3.47
C ASP A 47 26.15 -14.88 -3.12
N GLY A 48 26.09 -13.58 -3.40
CA GLY A 48 24.91 -12.76 -3.18
C GLY A 48 24.43 -12.75 -1.72
N ILE A 49 23.12 -12.57 -1.52
CA ILE A 49 22.49 -12.62 -0.19
C ILE A 49 21.86 -13.98 0.14
N GLY A 50 21.99 -14.96 -0.75
CA GLY A 50 21.53 -16.33 -0.58
C GLY A 50 20.01 -16.51 -0.62
N ILE A 51 19.30 -15.84 -1.54
CA ILE A 51 17.83 -15.94 -1.65
C ILE A 51 17.40 -17.40 -1.86
N PHE A 52 18.04 -18.11 -2.79
CA PHE A 52 17.61 -19.47 -3.16
C PHE A 52 17.87 -20.47 -2.03
N GLU A 53 19.05 -20.40 -1.41
CA GLU A 53 19.53 -21.23 -0.31
C GLU A 53 18.67 -21.01 0.93
N PHE A 54 18.35 -19.74 1.24
CA PHE A 54 17.55 -19.43 2.41
C PHE A 54 16.19 -20.11 2.33
N PHE A 55 15.44 -19.90 1.23
CA PHE A 55 14.07 -20.39 1.10
C PHE A 55 13.97 -21.90 0.89
N GLN A 56 15.06 -22.60 0.59
CA GLN A 56 15.05 -24.05 0.41
C GLN A 56 14.47 -24.77 1.63
N GLY A 57 13.30 -25.37 1.43
CA GLY A 57 12.57 -26.14 2.44
C GLY A 57 12.01 -25.31 3.61
N LYS A 58 12.09 -23.97 3.58
CA LYS A 58 11.55 -23.14 4.68
C LYS A 58 10.05 -23.11 4.67
N ASN A 59 9.45 -23.25 5.84
CA ASN A 59 8.01 -23.13 6.00
C ASN A 59 7.62 -21.70 6.41
N ILE A 60 6.61 -21.16 5.76
CA ILE A 60 6.17 -19.77 5.93
C ILE A 60 4.74 -19.74 6.43
N PHE A 61 4.44 -18.89 7.42
CA PHE A 61 3.07 -18.60 7.85
C PHE A 61 2.68 -17.18 7.45
N ILE A 62 1.64 -17.04 6.63
CA ILE A 62 1.21 -15.77 6.06
C ILE A 62 -0.18 -15.41 6.56
N THR A 63 -0.32 -14.19 7.11
CA THR A 63 -1.62 -13.55 7.34
C THR A 63 -1.94 -12.63 6.16
N GLY A 64 -3.23 -12.43 5.86
CA GLY A 64 -3.64 -11.55 4.75
C GLY A 64 -3.39 -12.16 3.37
N ALA A 65 -3.32 -13.49 3.27
CA ALA A 65 -3.00 -14.25 2.06
C ALA A 65 -3.88 -13.93 0.84
N THR A 66 -5.15 -13.57 1.04
CA THR A 66 -6.07 -13.27 -0.06
C THR A 66 -6.01 -11.82 -0.54
N GLY A 67 -5.29 -10.96 0.20
CA GLY A 67 -5.03 -9.57 -0.16
C GLY A 67 -4.10 -9.41 -1.36
N LEU A 68 -3.97 -8.19 -1.85
CA LEU A 68 -3.16 -7.85 -3.03
C LEU A 68 -1.70 -8.33 -2.88
N LEU A 69 -1.01 -7.86 -1.85
CA LEU A 69 0.40 -8.18 -1.61
C LEU A 69 0.61 -9.64 -1.19
N GLY A 70 -0.20 -10.15 -0.26
CA GLY A 70 -0.11 -11.52 0.21
C GLY A 70 -0.20 -12.54 -0.94
N LYS A 71 -1.10 -12.31 -1.89
CA LYS A 71 -1.26 -13.18 -3.06
C LYS A 71 -0.08 -13.14 -4.01
N ALA A 72 0.48 -11.94 -4.27
CA ALA A 72 1.66 -11.77 -5.11
C ALA A 72 2.91 -12.37 -4.47
N LEU A 73 3.05 -12.27 -3.13
CA LEU A 73 4.12 -12.95 -2.38
C LEU A 73 4.03 -14.48 -2.55
N ILE A 74 2.84 -15.07 -2.38
CA ILE A 74 2.65 -16.52 -2.51
C ILE A 74 2.99 -16.98 -3.93
N GLU A 75 2.53 -16.24 -4.96
CA GLU A 75 2.86 -16.55 -6.36
C GLU A 75 4.37 -16.54 -6.59
N LYS A 76 5.05 -15.47 -6.16
CA LYS A 76 6.49 -15.32 -6.39
C LYS A 76 7.31 -16.38 -5.66
N LEU A 77 6.93 -16.70 -4.42
CA LEU A 77 7.56 -17.78 -3.64
C LEU A 77 7.43 -19.12 -4.36
N LEU A 78 6.25 -19.49 -4.83
CA LEU A 78 6.05 -20.75 -5.57
C LEU A 78 6.76 -20.75 -6.92
N ARG A 79 6.76 -19.63 -7.64
CA ARG A 79 7.36 -19.54 -8.98
C ARG A 79 8.89 -19.51 -8.95
N SER A 80 9.49 -18.86 -7.96
CA SER A 80 10.90 -18.44 -8.02
C SER A 80 11.77 -18.98 -6.88
N THR A 81 11.22 -19.76 -5.96
CA THR A 81 11.97 -20.34 -4.84
C THR A 81 11.64 -21.82 -4.62
N SER A 82 12.47 -22.50 -3.83
CA SER A 82 12.25 -23.90 -3.40
C SER A 82 11.62 -23.97 -2.00
N VAL A 83 10.60 -23.15 -1.74
CA VAL A 83 9.91 -23.04 -0.45
C VAL A 83 9.31 -24.38 0.01
N GLY A 84 9.27 -24.57 1.32
CA GLY A 84 8.53 -25.64 1.99
C GLY A 84 7.02 -25.38 1.95
N LYS A 85 6.33 -25.61 3.07
CA LYS A 85 4.90 -25.33 3.19
C LYS A 85 4.65 -23.84 3.44
N ILE A 86 3.60 -23.32 2.84
CA ILE A 86 3.05 -22.01 3.09
C ILE A 86 1.70 -22.18 3.80
N TYR A 87 1.69 -21.91 5.10
CA TYR A 87 0.49 -21.87 5.91
C TYR A 87 -0.23 -20.55 5.70
N LEU A 88 -1.50 -20.61 5.30
CA LEU A 88 -2.29 -19.43 4.93
C LEU A 88 -3.44 -19.25 5.92
N LEU A 89 -3.37 -18.22 6.76
CA LEU A 89 -4.46 -17.88 7.68
C LEU A 89 -5.63 -17.28 6.88
N ILE A 90 -6.74 -18.02 6.81
CA ILE A 90 -7.94 -17.66 6.06
C ILE A 90 -9.13 -17.61 7.00
N LYS A 91 -9.81 -16.46 7.03
CA LYS A 91 -11.04 -16.27 7.79
C LYS A 91 -12.19 -17.07 7.17
N ALA A 92 -12.57 -18.18 7.78
CA ALA A 92 -13.65 -19.04 7.30
C ALA A 92 -14.38 -19.68 8.50
N GLU A 93 -15.54 -20.27 8.24
CA GLU A 93 -16.33 -20.96 9.27
C GLU A 93 -15.70 -22.31 9.64
N ASP A 94 -15.17 -23.01 8.64
CA ASP A 94 -14.54 -24.32 8.79
C ASP A 94 -13.44 -24.55 7.74
N LYS A 95 -12.84 -25.75 7.76
CA LYS A 95 -11.72 -26.13 6.90
C LYS A 95 -12.10 -26.22 5.43
N ASP A 96 -13.31 -26.70 5.13
CA ASP A 96 -13.78 -26.83 3.76
C ASP A 96 -14.02 -25.44 3.16
N ALA A 97 -14.64 -24.53 3.92
CA ALA A 97 -14.80 -23.14 3.54
C ALA A 97 -13.45 -22.41 3.35
N ALA A 98 -12.44 -22.69 4.19
CA ALA A 98 -11.10 -22.13 4.02
C ALA A 98 -10.41 -22.65 2.75
N LEU A 99 -10.54 -23.95 2.46
CA LEU A 99 -10.00 -24.56 1.24
C LEU A 99 -10.69 -24.01 -0.01
N ASP A 100 -12.01 -23.84 0.04
CA ASP A 100 -12.81 -23.22 -1.00
C ASP A 100 -12.36 -21.80 -1.31
N ARG A 101 -12.11 -21.00 -0.26
CA ARG A 101 -11.57 -19.63 -0.41
C ARG A 101 -10.15 -19.64 -0.95
N LEU A 102 -9.29 -20.54 -0.48
CA LEU A 102 -7.93 -20.72 -1.03
C LEU A 102 -8.00 -20.96 -2.54
N ASN A 103 -8.85 -21.88 -2.99
CA ASN A 103 -8.98 -22.20 -4.40
C ASN A 103 -9.51 -21.00 -5.20
N LYS A 104 -10.68 -20.47 -4.82
CA LYS A 104 -11.39 -19.41 -5.56
C LYS A 104 -10.63 -18.09 -5.57
N GLU A 105 -10.01 -17.72 -4.44
CA GLU A 105 -9.36 -16.42 -4.31
C GLU A 105 -7.90 -16.48 -4.76
N ILE A 106 -7.17 -17.57 -4.54
CA ILE A 106 -5.71 -17.63 -4.78
C ILE A 106 -5.39 -18.52 -5.99
N VAL A 107 -5.68 -19.82 -5.90
CA VAL A 107 -5.25 -20.83 -6.90
C VAL A 107 -5.84 -20.57 -8.29
N ASP A 108 -7.10 -20.13 -8.35
CA ASP A 108 -7.83 -19.85 -9.59
C ASP A 108 -7.59 -18.43 -10.11
N SER A 109 -6.80 -17.61 -9.41
CA SER A 109 -6.46 -16.26 -9.84
C SER A 109 -5.60 -16.29 -11.11
N GLU A 110 -5.85 -15.37 -12.05
CA GLU A 110 -5.00 -15.19 -13.24
C GLU A 110 -3.51 -14.98 -12.87
N LEU A 111 -3.25 -14.44 -11.68
CA LEU A 111 -1.90 -14.26 -11.14
C LEU A 111 -1.08 -15.56 -11.17
N PHE A 112 -1.72 -16.70 -10.86
CA PHE A 112 -1.05 -18.00 -10.74
C PHE A 112 -0.82 -18.71 -12.08
N LYS A 113 -1.20 -18.10 -13.22
CA LYS A 113 -0.98 -18.72 -14.53
C LYS A 113 0.50 -19.00 -14.81
N CYS A 114 1.40 -18.12 -14.37
CA CYS A 114 2.84 -18.28 -14.61
C CYS A 114 3.44 -19.41 -13.76
N VAL A 115 2.94 -19.64 -12.55
CA VAL A 115 3.28 -20.83 -11.74
C VAL A 115 2.82 -22.10 -12.48
N LYS A 116 1.58 -22.09 -12.97
CA LYS A 116 1.00 -23.22 -13.71
C LYS A 116 1.76 -23.55 -15.00
N GLU A 117 2.17 -22.52 -15.75
CA GLU A 117 2.98 -22.66 -16.97
C GLU A 117 4.38 -23.21 -16.66
N LYS A 118 5.02 -22.73 -15.58
CA LYS A 118 6.36 -23.19 -15.18
C LYS A 118 6.40 -24.66 -14.75
N HIS A 119 5.39 -25.12 -14.00
CA HIS A 119 5.37 -26.49 -13.47
C HIS A 119 4.58 -27.48 -14.36
N GLY A 120 3.75 -26.99 -15.28
CA GLY A 120 2.84 -27.81 -16.07
C GLY A 120 1.55 -28.17 -15.31
N ASN A 121 0.47 -28.41 -16.06
CA ASN A 121 -0.90 -28.53 -15.50
C ASN A 121 -1.06 -29.63 -14.45
N ASN A 122 -0.46 -30.80 -14.65
CA ASN A 122 -0.62 -31.94 -13.73
C ASN A 122 0.14 -31.70 -12.43
N TYR A 123 1.40 -31.28 -12.52
CA TYR A 123 2.24 -31.01 -11.35
C TYR A 123 1.81 -29.77 -10.57
N TYR A 124 1.16 -28.79 -11.22
CA TYR A 124 0.64 -27.61 -10.52
C TYR A 124 -0.36 -27.96 -9.42
N GLN A 125 -1.28 -28.90 -9.67
CA GLN A 125 -2.29 -29.29 -8.67
C GLN A 125 -1.65 -30.02 -7.48
N GLU A 126 -0.66 -30.88 -7.74
CA GLU A 126 0.11 -31.55 -6.69
C GLU A 126 0.94 -30.56 -5.90
N LEU A 127 1.63 -29.63 -6.56
CA LEU A 127 2.40 -28.55 -5.95
C LEU A 127 1.51 -27.70 -5.03
N VAL A 128 0.36 -27.24 -5.51
CA VAL A 128 -0.58 -26.44 -4.70
C VAL A 128 -1.03 -27.22 -3.46
N LYS A 129 -1.39 -28.49 -3.62
CA LYS A 129 -1.84 -29.35 -2.51
C LYS A 129 -0.73 -29.62 -1.49
N GLU A 130 0.51 -29.77 -1.94
CA GLU A 130 1.66 -30.02 -1.08
C GLU A 130 2.11 -28.75 -0.36
N LYS A 131 2.16 -27.63 -1.09
CA LYS A 131 2.78 -26.38 -0.63
C LYS A 131 1.79 -25.45 0.07
N LEU A 132 0.53 -25.34 -0.36
CA LEU A 132 -0.42 -24.38 0.19
C LEU A 132 -1.35 -25.03 1.21
N ILE A 133 -1.19 -24.66 2.48
CA ILE A 133 -1.98 -25.21 3.59
C ILE A 133 -2.96 -24.15 4.08
N ALA A 134 -4.24 -24.32 3.76
CA ALA A 134 -5.31 -23.46 4.28
C ALA A 134 -5.49 -23.68 5.79
N VAL A 135 -5.45 -22.60 6.57
CA VAL A 135 -5.61 -22.63 8.02
C VAL A 135 -6.78 -21.70 8.39
N VAL A 136 -7.82 -22.28 8.99
CA VAL A 136 -8.96 -21.51 9.49
C VAL A 136 -8.48 -20.62 10.63
N GLY A 137 -8.74 -19.32 10.53
CA GLY A 137 -8.53 -18.41 11.65
C GLY A 137 -8.71 -16.94 11.31
N ASN A 138 -8.61 -16.12 12.35
CA ASN A 138 -8.80 -14.69 12.33
C ASN A 138 -7.79 -14.06 13.30
N ILE A 139 -6.92 -13.20 12.78
CA ILE A 139 -5.84 -12.57 13.58
C ILE A 139 -6.37 -11.72 14.76
N CYS A 140 -7.63 -11.28 14.69
CA CYS A 140 -8.30 -10.58 15.78
C CYS A 140 -8.71 -11.48 16.96
N GLU A 141 -8.75 -12.80 16.77
CA GLU A 141 -9.26 -13.73 17.77
C GLU A 141 -8.15 -14.31 18.68
N PRO A 142 -8.50 -14.78 19.88
CA PRO A 142 -7.59 -15.55 20.72
C PRO A 142 -7.02 -16.75 19.95
N ASN A 143 -5.73 -17.05 20.15
CA ASN A 143 -5.00 -18.07 19.38
C ASN A 143 -5.13 -17.91 17.86
N LEU A 144 -5.36 -16.67 17.38
CA LEU A 144 -5.56 -16.32 15.97
C LEU A 144 -6.76 -17.03 15.34
N GLY A 145 -7.76 -17.42 16.14
CA GLY A 145 -8.94 -18.18 15.69
C GLY A 145 -8.63 -19.61 15.24
N MET A 146 -7.41 -20.10 15.46
CA MET A 146 -7.00 -21.44 15.06
C MET A 146 -7.37 -22.49 16.10
N ASP A 147 -7.68 -23.69 15.63
CA ASP A 147 -7.77 -24.87 16.49
C ASP A 147 -6.40 -25.25 17.09
N PHE A 148 -6.43 -26.01 18.19
CA PHE A 148 -5.24 -26.39 18.92
C PHE A 148 -4.24 -27.23 18.10
N ASN A 149 -4.74 -28.10 17.20
CA ASN A 149 -3.88 -28.97 16.42
C ASN A 149 -3.16 -28.18 15.33
N SER A 150 -3.89 -27.34 14.59
CA SER A 150 -3.32 -26.49 13.55
C SER A 150 -2.29 -25.52 14.13
N SER A 151 -2.64 -24.82 15.22
CA SER A 151 -1.71 -23.90 15.89
C SER A 151 -0.45 -24.59 16.41
N ARG A 152 -0.56 -25.78 17.03
CA ARG A 152 0.58 -26.57 17.49
C ARG A 152 1.46 -27.08 16.33
N ALA A 153 0.86 -27.45 15.20
CA ALA A 153 1.61 -27.87 14.02
C ALA A 153 2.46 -26.71 13.47
N ILE A 154 1.86 -25.54 13.30
CA ILE A 154 2.54 -24.34 12.79
C ILE A 154 3.66 -23.91 13.75
N MET A 155 3.42 -23.86 15.07
CA MET A 155 4.46 -23.51 16.06
C MET A 155 5.71 -24.41 16.00
N LYS A 156 5.57 -25.65 15.51
CA LYS A 156 6.68 -26.59 15.38
C LYS A 156 7.39 -26.49 14.02
N ASP A 157 6.68 -26.11 12.97
CA ASP A 157 7.18 -26.24 11.58
C ASP A 157 7.65 -24.90 11.00
N VAL A 158 7.13 -23.75 11.46
CA VAL A 158 7.33 -22.46 10.80
C VAL A 158 8.73 -21.86 11.03
N ASP A 159 9.34 -21.40 9.95
CA ASP A 159 10.61 -20.67 9.93
C ASP A 159 10.42 -19.15 9.77
N VAL A 160 9.43 -18.72 9.00
CA VAL A 160 9.16 -17.28 8.77
C VAL A 160 7.68 -16.98 8.94
N ILE A 161 7.37 -15.91 9.69
CA ILE A 161 6.00 -15.39 9.79
C ILE A 161 5.93 -14.08 9.00
N ILE A 162 4.99 -13.96 8.07
CA ILE A 162 4.71 -12.73 7.33
C ILE A 162 3.35 -12.20 7.75
N GLU A 163 3.38 -11.10 8.49
CA GLU A 163 2.21 -10.34 8.90
C GLU A 163 1.85 -9.32 7.81
N SER A 164 0.83 -9.60 7.03
CA SER A 164 0.29 -8.71 5.99
C SER A 164 -1.22 -8.41 6.17
N ALA A 165 -1.85 -8.92 7.23
CA ALA A 165 -3.27 -8.73 7.50
C ALA A 165 -3.50 -7.37 8.18
N ALA A 166 -4.04 -6.43 7.42
CA ALA A 166 -4.37 -5.10 7.95
C ALA A 166 -5.66 -4.58 7.33
N SER A 167 -6.32 -3.66 8.04
CA SER A 167 -7.30 -2.78 7.42
C SER A 167 -6.60 -1.53 6.88
N THR A 168 -6.67 -1.35 5.56
CA THR A 168 -6.15 -0.17 4.86
C THR A 168 -7.23 0.90 4.62
N THR A 169 -8.33 0.84 5.38
CA THR A 169 -9.44 1.78 5.25
C THR A 169 -9.14 3.05 6.05
N LEU A 170 -8.93 4.16 5.34
CA LEU A 170 -8.51 5.43 5.93
C LEU A 170 -9.56 6.10 6.84
N ASN A 171 -10.84 5.76 6.67
CA ASN A 171 -11.96 6.30 7.45
C ASN A 171 -12.80 5.18 8.09
N GLU A 172 -12.13 4.30 8.82
CA GLU A 172 -12.76 3.24 9.62
C GLU A 172 -12.86 3.66 11.10
N ARG A 173 -13.73 2.99 11.86
CA ARG A 173 -13.84 3.20 13.31
C ARG A 173 -12.49 2.94 13.99
N TYR A 174 -12.15 3.80 14.94
CA TYR A 174 -10.86 3.75 15.61
C TYR A 174 -10.63 2.45 16.37
N ASP A 175 -11.64 1.95 17.09
CA ASP A 175 -11.57 0.69 17.83
C ASP A 175 -11.31 -0.52 16.92
N LEU A 176 -11.95 -0.57 15.75
CA LEU A 176 -11.72 -1.61 14.75
C LEU A 176 -10.31 -1.54 14.17
N LEU A 177 -9.81 -0.34 13.86
CA LEU A 177 -8.44 -0.16 13.36
C LEU A 177 -7.39 -0.53 14.41
N LEU A 178 -7.59 -0.15 15.67
CA LEU A 178 -6.71 -0.56 16.77
C LEU A 178 -6.70 -2.09 16.92
N ASP A 179 -7.86 -2.74 16.82
CA ASP A 179 -7.90 -4.20 16.98
C ASP A 179 -7.19 -4.94 15.84
N ILE A 180 -7.46 -4.57 14.58
CA ILE A 180 -6.88 -5.26 13.41
C ILE A 180 -5.43 -4.84 13.10
N ASN A 181 -5.06 -3.57 13.28
CA ASN A 181 -3.73 -3.08 12.91
C ASN A 181 -2.74 -3.07 14.08
N VAL A 182 -3.19 -3.09 15.34
CA VAL A 182 -2.29 -3.02 16.52
C VAL A 182 -2.39 -4.29 17.37
N ASN A 183 -3.58 -4.62 17.89
CA ASN A 183 -3.75 -5.76 18.80
C ASN A 183 -3.55 -7.10 18.10
N ALA A 184 -3.97 -7.23 16.84
CA ALA A 184 -3.82 -8.44 16.05
C ALA A 184 -2.34 -8.79 15.76
N PRO A 185 -1.49 -7.86 15.26
CA PRO A 185 -0.05 -8.09 15.19
C PRO A 185 0.58 -8.39 16.55
N GLN A 186 0.12 -7.74 17.63
CA GLN A 186 0.56 -8.06 19.00
C GLN A 186 0.26 -9.52 19.38
N ARG A 187 -0.95 -10.01 19.08
CA ARG A 187 -1.33 -11.43 19.28
C ARG A 187 -0.48 -12.36 18.43
N LEU A 188 -0.21 -12.01 17.17
CA LEU A 188 0.63 -12.80 16.28
C LEU A 188 2.08 -12.86 16.78
N MET A 189 2.65 -11.76 17.30
CA MET A 189 3.98 -11.77 17.90
C MET A 189 4.05 -12.64 19.16
N ARG A 190 3.00 -12.66 20.00
CA ARG A 190 2.91 -13.62 21.12
C ARG A 190 2.84 -15.07 20.65
N PHE A 191 2.19 -15.34 19.52
CA PHE A 191 2.22 -16.66 18.88
C PHE A 191 3.63 -16.99 18.33
N ALA A 192 4.29 -16.01 17.71
CA ALA A 192 5.65 -16.12 17.17
C ALA A 192 6.67 -16.52 18.25
N LYS A 193 6.56 -15.95 19.46
CA LYS A 193 7.38 -16.34 20.64
C LYS A 193 7.26 -17.81 21.06
N ARG A 194 6.23 -18.51 20.60
CA ARG A 194 6.02 -19.94 20.88
C ARG A 194 6.51 -20.83 19.74
N CYS A 195 6.96 -20.25 18.62
CA CYS A 195 7.46 -20.95 17.46
C CYS A 195 8.95 -21.27 17.64
N LYS A 196 9.30 -22.56 17.65
CA LYS A 196 10.64 -23.01 18.05
C LYS A 196 11.71 -22.78 16.98
N ASN A 197 11.30 -22.84 15.71
CA ASN A 197 12.19 -22.75 14.56
C ASN A 197 12.13 -21.37 13.90
N LEU A 198 11.46 -20.39 14.51
CA LEU A 198 11.26 -19.08 13.91
C LEU A 198 12.59 -18.37 13.70
N LYS A 199 12.85 -17.99 12.45
CA LYS A 199 14.03 -17.27 11.98
C LYS A 199 13.78 -15.78 11.87
N LEU A 200 12.58 -15.40 11.41
CA LEU A 200 12.25 -14.02 11.13
C LEU A 200 10.74 -13.77 11.25
N PHE A 201 10.39 -12.63 11.85
CA PHE A 201 9.05 -12.08 11.82
C PHE A 201 9.01 -10.86 10.89
N VAL A 202 8.16 -10.89 9.88
CA VAL A 202 8.02 -9.81 8.89
C VAL A 202 6.72 -9.07 9.13
N HIS A 203 6.77 -7.75 9.20
CA HIS A 203 5.60 -6.88 9.28
C HIS A 203 5.51 -6.01 8.03
N ILE A 204 4.40 -6.12 7.30
CA ILE A 204 4.09 -5.20 6.21
C ILE A 204 3.47 -3.94 6.79
N SER A 205 4.25 -2.88 6.86
CA SER A 205 3.82 -1.54 7.24
C SER A 205 3.48 -0.68 6.03
N THR A 206 3.72 0.63 6.12
CA THR A 206 3.53 1.60 5.03
C THR A 206 4.57 2.70 5.15
N ALA A 207 5.05 3.18 4.01
CA ALA A 207 5.94 4.33 3.96
C ALA A 207 5.24 5.61 4.42
N THR A 208 3.91 5.68 4.48
CA THR A 208 3.20 6.91 4.91
C THR A 208 2.86 6.91 6.40
N ASN A 209 3.61 6.14 7.21
CA ASN A 209 3.50 6.14 8.67
C ASN A 209 4.19 7.35 9.34
N TYR A 210 4.63 8.35 8.56
CA TYR A 210 5.15 9.62 9.04
C TYR A 210 4.02 10.52 9.55
N GLY A 211 4.30 11.26 10.62
CA GLY A 211 3.45 12.37 11.01
C GLY A 211 3.66 13.61 10.13
N GLU A 212 2.62 14.43 9.97
CA GLU A 212 2.69 15.87 9.72
C GLU A 212 3.90 16.47 10.44
N ASN A 213 4.68 17.28 9.70
CA ASN A 213 5.92 17.93 10.14
C ASN A 213 7.11 16.98 10.38
N GLY A 214 7.13 15.79 9.77
CA GLY A 214 8.32 14.94 9.77
C GLY A 214 8.53 14.13 11.04
N ARG A 215 7.47 13.86 11.82
CA ARG A 215 7.56 12.95 12.97
C ARG A 215 7.79 11.52 12.46
N ASN A 216 8.95 10.97 12.79
CA ASN A 216 9.31 9.60 12.51
C ASN A 216 8.94 8.67 13.68
N VAL A 217 8.66 7.42 13.35
CA VAL A 217 8.95 6.32 14.28
C VAL A 217 10.38 5.88 13.96
N ASP A 218 11.36 6.58 14.52
CA ASP A 218 12.75 6.18 14.47
C ASP A 218 12.93 5.05 15.48
N ILE A 219 12.95 3.82 14.98
CA ILE A 219 13.13 2.59 15.78
C ILE A 219 14.61 2.21 15.87
N ASN A 220 15.47 2.91 15.11
CA ASN A 220 16.87 2.57 14.91
C ASN A 220 17.86 3.51 15.60
N ASP A 221 17.39 4.52 16.33
CA ASP A 221 18.31 5.34 17.12
C ASP A 221 18.57 4.58 18.42
N ASP A 222 19.77 4.01 18.52
CA ASP A 222 20.36 3.64 19.80
C ASP A 222 20.18 4.85 20.74
N ASP A 223 19.73 4.58 21.97
CA ASP A 223 19.29 5.53 23.01
C ASP A 223 20.33 6.62 23.42
N ASP A 224 21.44 6.78 22.71
CA ASP A 224 22.58 7.64 23.08
C ASP A 224 22.73 8.94 22.25
N ASP A 225 22.02 9.13 21.14
CA ASP A 225 22.13 10.36 20.30
C ASP A 225 20.78 11.08 20.05
N VAL A 226 19.88 11.06 21.04
CA VAL A 226 18.69 11.94 21.04
C VAL A 226 19.05 13.31 21.63
N ASP A 227 20.05 13.99 21.06
CA ASP A 227 20.27 15.41 21.34
C ASP A 227 20.66 16.15 20.05
N GLU A 228 19.85 17.17 19.74
CA GLU A 228 20.08 18.32 18.82
C GLU A 228 19.21 18.48 17.56
N MET A 229 18.32 17.56 17.17
CA MET A 229 17.37 17.81 16.05
C MET A 229 15.87 17.67 16.36
N SER A 230 15.50 17.21 17.56
CA SER A 230 14.09 16.96 17.95
C SER A 230 13.38 18.13 18.64
N SER A 231 14.06 19.27 18.83
CA SER A 231 13.61 20.35 19.71
C SER A 231 12.55 21.30 19.14
N SER A 232 11.87 20.99 18.03
CA SER A 232 10.84 21.87 17.46
C SER A 232 9.43 21.28 17.30
N CYS A 233 9.21 20.00 17.61
CA CYS A 233 7.90 19.37 17.40
C CYS A 233 7.06 19.30 18.69
N SER A 234 5.98 20.09 18.75
CA SER A 234 5.07 20.25 19.88
C SER A 234 4.03 19.14 20.06
N PHE A 235 4.36 17.87 19.75
CA PHE A 235 3.40 16.77 19.85
C PHE A 235 3.52 16.01 21.19
N PRO A 236 2.41 15.57 21.80
CA PRO A 236 2.46 14.80 23.03
C PRO A 236 3.07 13.40 22.82
N ARG A 237 3.53 12.79 23.92
CA ARG A 237 3.96 11.38 23.96
C ARG A 237 2.75 10.47 23.72
N LEU A 238 2.90 9.50 22.82
CA LEU A 238 1.87 8.51 22.50
C LEU A 238 2.02 7.28 23.42
N ASP A 239 1.00 7.00 24.23
CA ASP A 239 0.91 5.79 25.04
C ASP A 239 -0.15 4.84 24.47
N LEU A 240 0.27 3.63 24.13
CA LEU A 240 -0.55 2.64 23.44
C LEU A 240 -1.67 2.10 24.34
N ALA A 241 -1.39 1.89 25.62
CA ALA A 241 -2.37 1.38 26.57
C ALA A 241 -3.47 2.41 26.82
N ASP A 242 -3.09 3.69 26.87
CA ASP A 242 -4.04 4.80 26.99
C ASP A 242 -4.94 4.93 25.76
N GLU A 243 -4.40 4.83 24.53
CA GLU A 243 -5.21 4.88 23.31
C GLU A 243 -6.21 3.71 23.23
N ILE A 244 -5.77 2.50 23.56
CA ILE A 244 -6.64 1.33 23.60
C ILE A 244 -7.74 1.51 24.67
N SER A 245 -7.37 1.98 25.86
CA SER A 245 -8.31 2.27 26.94
C SER A 245 -9.33 3.34 26.56
N LEU A 246 -8.89 4.40 25.87
CA LEU A 246 -9.73 5.49 25.38
C LEU A 246 -10.75 4.99 24.35
N ALA A 247 -10.32 4.22 23.36
CA ALA A 247 -11.22 3.65 22.35
C ALA A 247 -12.24 2.69 22.99
N MET A 248 -11.80 1.81 23.90
CA MET A 248 -12.69 0.87 24.60
C MET A 248 -13.72 1.56 25.50
N LYS A 249 -13.31 2.58 26.28
CA LYS A 249 -14.22 3.38 27.12
C LYS A 249 -15.24 4.12 26.28
N SER A 250 -14.82 4.67 25.14
CA SER A 250 -15.72 5.36 24.22
C SER A 250 -16.79 4.40 23.70
N THR A 251 -16.44 3.16 23.33
CA THR A 251 -17.41 2.15 22.90
C THR A 251 -18.39 1.75 24.02
N SER A 252 -17.90 1.52 25.25
CA SER A 252 -18.73 1.03 26.36
C SER A 252 -19.67 2.09 26.95
N GLN A 253 -19.21 3.32 27.17
CA GLN A 253 -20.01 4.42 27.74
C GLN A 253 -21.22 4.77 26.86
N LEU A 254 -21.07 4.63 25.54
CA LEU A 254 -22.12 4.92 24.55
C LEU A 254 -23.12 3.79 24.36
N SER A 255 -22.78 2.57 24.80
CA SER A 255 -23.68 1.41 24.76
C SER A 255 -24.74 1.49 25.87
N THR A 256 -24.47 2.28 26.91
CA THR A 256 -25.32 2.43 28.11
C THR A 256 -26.23 3.66 28.11
N SER A 257 -25.98 4.66 27.26
CA SER A 257 -26.80 5.87 27.17
C SER A 257 -28.04 5.65 26.29
N GLN A 258 -29.24 5.66 26.88
CA GLN A 258 -30.55 5.50 26.23
C GLN A 258 -30.98 6.67 25.32
N HIS A 259 -30.05 7.38 24.67
CA HIS A 259 -30.39 8.48 23.76
C HIS A 259 -30.47 7.99 22.30
N GLN A 260 -31.71 7.97 21.79
CA GLN A 260 -32.07 7.80 20.38
C GLN A 260 -31.49 8.97 19.54
N ASP A 261 -30.26 8.79 19.02
CA ASP A 261 -29.71 9.36 17.76
C ASP A 261 -28.16 9.38 17.73
N TYR A 262 -27.47 8.86 18.75
CA TYR A 262 -26.01 8.89 18.77
C TYR A 262 -25.37 7.76 17.95
N ASP A 263 -24.83 8.11 16.78
CA ASP A 263 -24.10 7.17 15.92
C ASP A 263 -22.67 6.93 16.45
N VAL A 264 -22.51 5.82 17.18
CA VAL A 264 -21.22 5.31 17.69
C VAL A 264 -20.17 5.18 16.58
N THR A 265 -20.59 4.77 15.37
CA THR A 265 -19.67 4.62 14.24
C THR A 265 -19.12 5.98 13.81
N LYS A 266 -19.98 6.99 13.69
CA LYS A 266 -19.56 8.36 13.35
C LYS A 266 -18.65 8.95 14.43
N HIS A 267 -18.96 8.70 15.70
CA HIS A 267 -18.12 9.16 16.80
C HIS A 267 -16.73 8.54 16.78
N LEU A 268 -16.61 7.21 16.66
CA LEU A 268 -15.32 6.52 16.68
C LEU A 268 -14.46 6.84 15.45
N LYS A 269 -15.07 7.13 14.29
CA LYS A 269 -14.35 7.66 13.12
C LYS A 269 -13.78 9.04 13.39
N ARG A 270 -14.59 9.94 13.97
CA ARG A 270 -14.13 11.28 14.37
C ARG A 270 -13.02 11.20 15.42
N LEU A 271 -13.20 10.37 16.46
CA LEU A 271 -12.20 10.19 17.51
C LEU A 271 -10.86 9.75 16.92
N GLY A 272 -10.84 8.71 16.07
CA GLY A 272 -9.60 8.24 15.45
C GLY A 272 -8.86 9.33 14.66
N LEU A 273 -9.60 10.16 13.93
CA LEU A 273 -9.01 11.30 13.20
C LEU A 273 -8.48 12.38 14.15
N GLU A 274 -9.21 12.69 15.23
CA GLU A 274 -8.74 13.62 16.27
C GLU A 274 -7.46 13.12 16.94
N ARG A 275 -7.38 11.80 17.24
CA ARG A 275 -6.16 11.20 17.79
C ARG A 275 -5.02 11.26 16.79
N ALA A 276 -5.27 10.92 15.52
CA ALA A 276 -4.26 11.01 14.47
C ALA A 276 -3.68 12.42 14.41
N ASN A 277 -4.52 13.44 14.24
CA ASN A 277 -4.08 14.84 14.19
C ASN A 277 -3.36 15.28 15.47
N LEU A 278 -3.83 14.87 16.66
CA LEU A 278 -3.21 15.23 17.94
C LEU A 278 -1.75 14.79 18.03
N PHE A 279 -1.46 13.58 17.54
CA PHE A 279 -0.10 13.05 17.58
C PHE A 279 0.69 13.29 16.29
N GLY A 280 0.07 13.98 15.32
CA GLY A 280 0.68 14.41 14.08
C GLY A 280 0.42 13.50 12.88
N TRP A 281 -0.41 12.47 12.90
CA TRP A 281 -0.68 11.66 11.69
C TRP A 281 -1.86 12.18 10.86
N TYR A 282 -1.75 12.08 9.53
CA TYR A 282 -2.79 12.52 8.59
C TYR A 282 -4.15 11.81 8.73
N ASN A 283 -4.15 10.56 9.17
CA ASN A 283 -5.36 9.78 9.36
C ASN A 283 -5.14 8.63 10.35
N THR A 284 -6.26 8.06 10.80
CA THR A 284 -6.28 6.96 11.77
C THR A 284 -5.51 5.72 11.29
N TYR A 285 -5.52 5.42 9.99
CA TYR A 285 -4.80 4.28 9.45
C TYR A 285 -3.29 4.44 9.67
N HIS A 286 -2.70 5.58 9.28
CA HIS A 286 -1.27 5.84 9.48
C HIS A 286 -0.87 5.80 10.96
N LEU A 287 -1.67 6.43 11.83
CA LEU A 287 -1.47 6.35 13.28
C LEU A 287 -1.41 4.89 13.75
N THR A 288 -2.37 4.05 13.36
CA THR A 288 -2.41 2.65 13.81
C THR A 288 -1.29 1.80 13.24
N LYS A 289 -0.75 2.12 12.05
CA LYS A 289 0.44 1.45 11.51
C LYS A 289 1.70 1.84 12.28
N ALA A 290 1.86 3.13 12.62
CA ALA A 290 2.93 3.58 13.50
C ALA A 290 2.86 2.91 14.89
N MET A 291 1.66 2.88 15.51
CA MET A 291 1.42 2.20 16.78
C MET A 291 1.78 0.71 16.73
N CYS A 292 1.50 0.03 15.62
CA CYS A 292 1.88 -1.37 15.44
C CYS A 292 3.39 -1.57 15.50
N GLU A 293 4.15 -0.74 14.79
CA GLU A 293 5.62 -0.85 14.79
C GLU A 293 6.19 -0.60 16.19
N MET A 294 5.67 0.38 16.93
CA MET A 294 6.04 0.62 18.33
C MET A 294 5.77 -0.60 19.21
N VAL A 295 4.57 -1.20 19.09
CA VAL A 295 4.20 -2.40 19.84
C VAL A 295 5.10 -3.59 19.50
N LEU A 296 5.40 -3.81 18.21
CA LEU A 296 6.28 -4.91 17.80
C LEU A 296 7.71 -4.68 18.29
N ASN A 297 8.18 -3.42 18.24
CA ASN A 297 9.50 -3.05 18.76
C ASN A 297 9.62 -3.38 20.25
N GLU A 298 8.63 -2.95 21.04
CA GLU A 298 8.58 -3.15 22.49
C GLU A 298 8.51 -4.64 22.88
N ILE A 299 7.68 -5.43 22.19
CA ILE A 299 7.39 -6.79 22.64
C ILE A 299 8.21 -7.87 21.95
N ARG A 300 8.98 -7.61 20.88
CA ARG A 300 9.63 -8.70 20.11
C ARG A 300 10.58 -9.58 20.94
N GLY A 301 11.24 -9.01 21.96
CA GLY A 301 12.34 -9.69 22.64
C GLY A 301 13.43 -10.06 21.64
N ASP A 302 13.91 -11.31 21.69
CA ASP A 302 15.00 -11.78 20.82
C ASP A 302 14.55 -12.19 19.40
N ILE A 303 13.27 -12.04 19.06
CA ILE A 303 12.78 -12.39 17.72
C ILE A 303 13.29 -11.34 16.72
N PRO A 304 14.02 -11.74 15.67
CA PRO A 304 14.41 -10.84 14.59
C PRO A 304 13.15 -10.31 13.88
N VAL A 305 13.07 -8.99 13.66
CA VAL A 305 11.93 -8.34 13.01
C VAL A 305 12.38 -7.62 11.74
N LEU A 306 11.63 -7.82 10.67
CA LEU A 306 11.75 -7.07 9.42
C LEU A 306 10.48 -6.25 9.18
N ILE A 307 10.61 -4.94 9.10
CA ILE A 307 9.51 -4.03 8.78
C ILE A 307 9.66 -3.58 7.32
N MET A 308 8.69 -3.94 6.49
CA MET A 308 8.62 -3.47 5.10
C MET A 308 7.64 -2.29 5.02
N ARG A 309 8.11 -1.11 4.64
CA ARG A 309 7.33 0.12 4.47
C ARG A 309 7.20 0.45 2.97
N PRO A 310 6.29 -0.18 2.22
CA PRO A 310 6.03 0.20 0.83
C PRO A 310 5.29 1.54 0.75
N SER A 311 5.57 2.33 -0.30
CA SER A 311 4.73 3.46 -0.69
C SER A 311 3.43 2.99 -1.36
N VAL A 312 2.75 3.83 -2.15
CA VAL A 312 1.48 3.45 -2.77
C VAL A 312 1.73 2.34 -3.79
N ILE A 313 1.27 1.14 -3.46
CA ILE A 313 1.44 -0.05 -4.30
C ILE A 313 0.50 0.02 -5.51
N GLU A 314 1.07 -0.01 -6.70
CA GLU A 314 0.34 -0.10 -7.97
C GLU A 314 0.61 -1.44 -8.68
N SER A 315 0.07 -1.58 -9.89
CA SER A 315 0.16 -2.83 -10.67
C SER A 315 1.59 -3.33 -10.88
N SER A 316 1.74 -4.61 -11.19
CA SER A 316 3.05 -5.16 -11.55
C SER A 316 3.69 -4.43 -12.73
N TYR A 317 4.99 -4.19 -12.62
CA TYR A 317 5.80 -3.61 -13.70
C TYR A 317 6.19 -4.66 -14.74
N LYS A 318 6.77 -5.78 -14.29
CA LYS A 318 7.22 -6.88 -15.14
C LYS A 318 6.56 -8.20 -14.76
N GLU A 319 6.50 -8.52 -13.46
CA GLU A 319 6.22 -9.89 -13.00
C GLU A 319 4.94 -10.04 -12.15
N PRO A 320 4.32 -11.24 -12.14
CA PRO A 320 4.57 -12.36 -13.04
C PRO A 320 4.16 -12.07 -14.49
N PHE A 321 3.35 -11.03 -14.69
CA PHE A 321 3.12 -10.39 -15.99
C PHE A 321 2.77 -8.93 -15.74
N PRO A 322 3.05 -8.03 -16.70
CA PRO A 322 2.82 -6.59 -16.53
C PRO A 322 1.34 -6.25 -16.35
N GLY A 323 1.05 -5.29 -15.46
CA GLY A 323 -0.26 -4.66 -15.30
C GLY A 323 -1.23 -5.43 -14.40
N TRP A 324 -0.80 -6.51 -13.74
CA TRP A 324 -1.65 -7.20 -12.78
C TRP A 324 -1.88 -6.34 -11.53
N ILE A 325 -3.14 -6.20 -11.13
CA ILE A 325 -3.55 -5.55 -9.90
C ILE A 325 -4.88 -6.12 -9.43
N GLN A 326 -5.09 -6.13 -8.11
CA GLN A 326 -6.33 -6.55 -7.48
C GLN A 326 -6.85 -5.48 -6.53
N GLY A 327 -8.15 -5.20 -6.65
CA GLY A 327 -8.85 -4.28 -5.78
C GLY A 327 -8.48 -2.85 -6.10
N ASN A 328 -9.47 -2.05 -6.50
CA ASN A 328 -9.31 -0.61 -6.60
C ASN A 328 -10.24 0.06 -5.61
N LYS A 329 -9.67 0.79 -4.65
CA LYS A 329 -10.43 1.62 -3.70
C LYS A 329 -10.57 3.08 -4.18
N LEU A 330 -9.76 3.52 -5.14
CA LEU A 330 -9.86 4.84 -5.75
C LEU A 330 -11.01 4.86 -6.75
N ARG A 331 -12.16 5.33 -6.27
CA ARG A 331 -13.31 5.63 -7.10
C ARG A 331 -13.10 7.00 -7.77
N GLN A 332 -13.62 7.11 -8.99
CA GLN A 332 -13.46 8.24 -9.90
C GLN A 332 -13.82 9.58 -9.24
N LEU A 333 -12.86 10.49 -9.14
CA LEU A 333 -13.05 11.89 -8.74
C LEU A 333 -12.99 12.82 -9.96
N PRO A 334 -13.80 13.90 -9.99
CA PRO A 334 -13.78 14.87 -11.10
C PRO A 334 -12.56 15.80 -11.07
N ALA A 335 -11.91 15.95 -9.91
CA ALA A 335 -10.71 16.76 -9.71
C ALA A 335 -9.89 16.17 -8.54
N PHE A 336 -8.62 16.57 -8.43
CA PHE A 336 -7.73 16.19 -7.34
C PHE A 336 -7.24 17.42 -6.59
N LEU A 337 -7.25 17.36 -5.26
CA LEU A 337 -6.55 18.31 -4.41
C LEU A 337 -5.10 17.83 -4.25
N ALA A 338 -4.22 18.35 -5.09
CA ALA A 338 -2.79 18.06 -5.06
C ALA A 338 -2.00 19.28 -5.52
N ASP A 339 -0.89 19.55 -4.85
CA ASP A 339 0.14 20.44 -5.36
C ASP A 339 0.79 19.75 -6.57
N PRO A 340 0.77 20.36 -7.77
CA PRO A 340 1.36 19.78 -8.97
C PRO A 340 2.86 19.46 -8.84
N GLN A 341 3.59 20.17 -7.96
CA GLN A 341 5.04 20.00 -7.77
C GLN A 341 5.40 18.88 -6.79
N VAL A 342 4.45 18.40 -5.99
CA VAL A 342 4.69 17.32 -5.04
C VAL A 342 4.91 15.99 -5.78
N ASN A 343 5.78 15.16 -5.22
CA ASN A 343 6.04 13.82 -5.72
C ASN A 343 4.88 12.88 -5.38
N MET A 344 4.39 12.14 -6.36
CA MET A 344 3.50 11.01 -6.19
C MET A 344 4.34 9.75 -5.95
N ASP A 345 4.51 9.35 -4.69
CA ASP A 345 5.30 8.16 -4.36
C ASP A 345 4.48 6.87 -4.53
N ILE A 346 4.73 6.22 -5.65
CA ILE A 346 4.15 4.95 -6.05
C ILE A 346 5.25 3.92 -6.28
N ILE A 347 4.90 2.64 -6.11
CA ILE A 347 5.81 1.53 -6.36
C ILE A 347 5.06 0.35 -6.98
N PRO A 348 5.59 -0.29 -8.04
CA PRO A 348 5.02 -1.53 -8.57
C PRO A 348 5.05 -2.67 -7.54
N ILE A 349 3.97 -3.46 -7.49
CA ILE A 349 3.84 -4.54 -6.51
C ILE A 349 4.94 -5.61 -6.59
N ASP A 350 5.43 -5.92 -7.79
CA ASP A 350 6.49 -6.91 -7.99
C ASP A 350 7.82 -6.48 -7.35
N MET A 351 8.14 -5.18 -7.38
CA MET A 351 9.31 -4.66 -6.65
C MET A 351 9.14 -4.75 -5.14
N VAL A 352 7.93 -4.57 -4.61
CA VAL A 352 7.63 -4.76 -3.17
C VAL A 352 7.78 -6.22 -2.77
N VAL A 353 7.25 -7.13 -3.58
CA VAL A 353 7.37 -8.58 -3.37
C VAL A 353 8.83 -9.02 -3.40
N ASN A 354 9.59 -8.59 -4.42
CA ASN A 354 11.00 -8.94 -4.57
C ASN A 354 11.85 -8.38 -3.42
N SER A 355 11.64 -7.11 -3.05
CA SER A 355 12.33 -6.48 -1.92
C SER A 355 12.03 -7.22 -0.60
N THR A 356 10.78 -7.65 -0.41
CA THR A 356 10.39 -8.42 0.78
C THR A 356 11.09 -9.76 0.82
N ILE A 357 11.13 -10.51 -0.29
CA ILE A 357 11.78 -11.83 -0.37
C ILE A 357 13.31 -11.69 -0.17
N ALA A 358 13.94 -10.73 -0.83
CA ALA A 358 15.37 -10.47 -0.69
C ALA A 358 15.74 -10.06 0.75
N ALA A 359 14.97 -9.15 1.36
CA ALA A 359 15.20 -8.75 2.75
C ALA A 359 14.96 -9.91 3.74
N ILE A 360 13.98 -10.78 3.48
CA ILE A 360 13.76 -12.00 4.27
C ILE A 360 14.99 -12.91 4.22
N ALA A 361 15.56 -13.15 3.05
CA ALA A 361 16.74 -14.00 2.92
C ALA A 361 17.94 -13.42 3.68
N LYS A 362 18.26 -12.14 3.42
CA LYS A 362 19.36 -11.42 4.08
C LYS A 362 19.28 -11.49 5.60
N HIS A 363 18.11 -11.20 6.17
CA HIS A 363 17.97 -11.12 7.63
C HIS A 363 17.65 -12.46 8.29
N GLY A 364 17.04 -13.39 7.55
CA GLY A 364 16.70 -14.73 8.03
C GLY A 364 17.92 -15.65 8.17
N ILE A 365 18.99 -15.44 7.40
CA ILE A 365 20.26 -16.18 7.54
C ILE A 365 21.02 -15.74 8.80
N ILE A 366 20.96 -14.45 9.15
CA ILE A 366 21.84 -13.86 10.16
C ILE A 366 21.41 -14.18 11.61
N HIS A 367 20.14 -14.57 11.84
CA HIS A 367 19.58 -14.95 13.16
C HIS A 367 19.91 -13.98 14.33
N LYS A 368 20.16 -12.70 14.03
CA LYS A 368 20.42 -11.68 15.04
C LYS A 368 19.11 -11.07 15.53
N PRO A 369 18.95 -10.79 16.84
CA PRO A 369 17.75 -10.18 17.42
C PRO A 369 17.63 -8.68 17.07
N GLN A 370 17.72 -8.35 15.78
CA GLN A 370 17.70 -7.00 15.24
C GLN A 370 16.33 -6.68 14.64
N LEU A 371 16.01 -5.39 14.60
CA LEU A 371 14.88 -4.85 13.86
C LEU A 371 15.42 -4.10 12.65
N ASN A 372 15.00 -4.47 11.45
CA ASN A 372 15.42 -3.80 10.22
C ASN A 372 14.20 -3.20 9.53
N VAL A 373 14.36 -2.01 8.96
CA VAL A 373 13.29 -1.27 8.28
C VAL A 373 13.69 -0.99 6.84
N TYR A 374 12.80 -1.31 5.90
CA TYR A 374 13.00 -1.03 4.48
C TYR A 374 11.88 -0.14 3.96
N HIS A 375 12.20 1.05 3.46
CA HIS A 375 11.27 1.78 2.61
C HIS A 375 11.38 1.27 1.18
N VAL A 376 10.26 0.78 0.64
CA VAL A 376 10.16 0.38 -0.76
C VAL A 376 9.35 1.46 -1.47
N ALA A 377 10.07 2.44 -2.01
CA ALA A 377 9.54 3.70 -2.49
C ALA A 377 10.36 4.20 -3.68
N SER A 378 9.79 5.12 -4.46
CA SER A 378 10.45 5.64 -5.66
C SER A 378 10.88 7.12 -5.56
N SER A 379 10.31 7.91 -4.65
CA SER A 379 10.48 9.38 -4.67
C SER A 379 11.91 9.91 -4.59
N ILE A 380 12.84 9.19 -3.96
CA ILE A 380 14.26 9.59 -3.88
C ILE A 380 15.01 9.22 -5.16
N VAL A 381 14.78 8.02 -5.67
CA VAL A 381 15.61 7.42 -6.73
C VAL A 381 15.06 7.63 -8.13
N ASN A 382 13.74 7.79 -8.26
CA ASN A 382 13.04 7.97 -9.52
C ASN A 382 11.71 8.74 -9.29
N PRO A 383 11.78 10.06 -9.03
CA PRO A 383 10.62 10.86 -8.68
C PRO A 383 9.62 10.98 -9.84
N LEU A 384 8.32 10.91 -9.51
CA LEU A 384 7.22 11.24 -10.41
C LEU A 384 6.41 12.38 -9.78
N ARG A 385 6.28 13.52 -10.45
CA ARG A 385 5.45 14.62 -9.94
C ARG A 385 3.99 14.45 -10.30
N PHE A 386 3.09 15.00 -9.49
CA PHE A 386 1.66 14.96 -9.78
C PHE A 386 1.33 15.56 -11.15
N TYR A 387 1.97 16.67 -11.55
CA TYR A 387 1.69 17.25 -12.87
C TYR A 387 2.03 16.29 -14.01
N GLU A 388 3.17 15.60 -13.93
CA GLU A 388 3.62 14.63 -14.94
C GLU A 388 2.65 13.46 -15.03
N PHE A 389 2.23 12.94 -13.87
CA PHE A 389 1.23 11.87 -13.80
C PHE A 389 -0.09 12.27 -14.48
N PHE A 390 -0.63 13.47 -14.21
CA PHE A 390 -1.87 13.91 -14.81
C PHE A 390 -1.74 14.26 -16.30
N GLU A 391 -0.56 14.70 -16.75
CA GLU A 391 -0.28 14.85 -18.19
C GLU A 391 -0.29 13.48 -18.89
N ILE A 392 0.33 12.46 -18.29
CA ILE A 392 0.30 11.09 -18.82
C ILE A 392 -1.15 10.57 -18.88
N LEU A 393 -1.96 10.80 -17.84
CA LEU A 393 -3.38 10.42 -17.86
C LEU A 393 -4.16 11.16 -18.95
N HIS A 394 -3.90 12.46 -19.13
CA HIS A 394 -4.54 13.27 -20.16
C HIS A 394 -4.20 12.74 -21.57
N ASP A 395 -2.93 12.44 -21.83
CA ASP A 395 -2.46 11.87 -23.09
C ASP A 395 -3.14 10.53 -23.37
N TYR A 396 -3.13 9.61 -22.40
CA TYR A 396 -3.72 8.28 -22.53
C TYR A 396 -5.22 8.34 -22.87
N PHE A 397 -5.99 9.13 -22.13
CA PHE A 397 -7.42 9.20 -22.37
C PHE A 397 -7.76 9.98 -23.63
N SER A 398 -6.90 10.92 -24.05
CA SER A 398 -7.06 11.63 -25.33
C SER A 398 -6.84 10.69 -26.52
N SER A 399 -5.84 9.79 -26.45
CA SER A 399 -5.56 8.80 -27.50
C SER A 399 -6.47 7.58 -27.44
N THR A 400 -6.94 7.20 -26.24
CA THR A 400 -7.81 6.03 -26.03
C THR A 400 -9.00 6.40 -25.14
N PRO A 401 -9.98 7.13 -25.70
CA PRO A 401 -11.15 7.58 -24.96
C PRO A 401 -11.92 6.43 -24.33
N PHE A 402 -12.23 6.54 -23.04
CA PHE A 402 -13.08 5.56 -22.34
C PHE A 402 -14.52 5.51 -22.89
N PHE A 403 -14.95 6.61 -23.54
CA PHE A 403 -16.29 6.83 -24.08
C PHE A 403 -16.18 7.61 -25.40
N LYS A 404 -17.30 7.79 -26.13
CA LYS A 404 -17.39 8.66 -27.33
C LYS A 404 -17.22 10.17 -27.04
N ILE A 405 -16.44 10.55 -26.05
CA ILE A 405 -16.15 11.94 -25.70
C ILE A 405 -14.95 12.37 -26.53
N LYS A 406 -15.12 13.39 -27.37
CA LYS A 406 -14.13 13.81 -28.37
C LYS A 406 -13.10 14.83 -27.88
N ASN A 407 -13.24 15.38 -26.66
CA ASN A 407 -12.30 16.37 -26.11
C ASN A 407 -12.18 16.20 -24.59
N ILE A 408 -11.00 15.78 -24.12
CA ILE A 408 -10.68 15.63 -22.70
C ILE A 408 -9.92 16.87 -22.25
N SER A 409 -10.46 17.62 -21.28
CA SER A 409 -9.79 18.78 -20.70
C SER A 409 -8.64 18.35 -19.78
N LYS A 410 -7.59 19.18 -19.67
CA LYS A 410 -6.56 18.96 -18.65
C LYS A 410 -7.18 19.04 -17.25
N ILE A 411 -6.69 18.22 -16.32
CA ILE A 411 -7.13 18.24 -14.92
C ILE A 411 -6.69 19.56 -14.29
N LYS A 412 -7.59 20.19 -13.53
CA LYS A 412 -7.29 21.41 -12.77
C LYS A 412 -6.69 21.03 -11.42
N TYR A 413 -5.71 21.82 -10.99
CA TYR A 413 -5.03 21.71 -9.71
C TYR A 413 -5.54 22.77 -8.76
N PHE A 414 -5.61 22.42 -7.48
CA PHE A 414 -6.02 23.32 -6.41
C PHE A 414 -5.08 23.11 -5.23
N THR A 415 -4.57 24.20 -4.68
CA THR A 415 -3.80 24.20 -3.42
C THR A 415 -4.68 24.57 -2.22
N SER A 416 -5.85 25.17 -2.47
CA SER A 416 -6.89 25.47 -1.49
C SER A 416 -8.04 24.46 -1.57
N PHE A 417 -8.48 23.96 -0.41
CA PHE A 417 -9.65 23.09 -0.34
C PHE A 417 -10.94 23.82 -0.74
N ASP A 418 -11.04 25.11 -0.42
CA ASP A 418 -12.24 25.89 -0.69
C ASP A 418 -12.43 26.09 -2.21
N ASP A 419 -11.36 26.44 -2.92
CA ASP A 419 -11.34 26.59 -4.38
C ASP A 419 -11.67 25.25 -5.07
N PHE A 420 -11.09 24.15 -4.56
CA PHE A 420 -11.41 22.80 -5.02
C PHE A 420 -12.90 22.46 -4.84
N SER A 421 -13.45 22.77 -3.66
CA SER A 421 -14.85 22.49 -3.32
C SER A 421 -15.81 23.32 -4.18
N GLU A 422 -15.51 24.60 -4.40
CA GLU A 422 -16.28 25.48 -5.28
C GLU A 422 -16.27 24.96 -6.72
N TYR A 423 -15.09 24.70 -7.30
CA TYR A 423 -14.99 24.13 -8.64
C TYR A 423 -15.73 22.79 -8.77
N THR A 424 -15.59 21.90 -7.79
CA THR A 424 -16.27 20.59 -7.80
C THR A 424 -17.78 20.75 -7.75
N ARG A 425 -18.30 21.72 -6.99
CA ARG A 425 -19.73 22.06 -6.95
C ARG A 425 -20.21 22.55 -8.32
N ASP A 426 -19.47 23.44 -8.95
CA ASP A 426 -19.81 24.01 -10.25
C ASP A 426 -19.86 22.95 -11.35
N VAL A 427 -18.80 22.12 -11.45
CA VAL A 427 -18.75 21.03 -12.43
C VAL A 427 -19.90 20.05 -12.22
N ILE A 428 -20.18 19.65 -10.98
CA ILE A 428 -21.29 18.74 -10.70
C ILE A 428 -22.63 19.40 -11.03
N SER A 429 -22.82 20.70 -10.79
CA SER A 429 -24.05 21.42 -11.16
C SER A 429 -24.28 21.41 -12.67
N GLN A 430 -23.26 21.81 -13.44
CA GLN A 430 -23.30 21.87 -14.91
C GLN A 430 -23.63 20.51 -15.55
N CYS A 431 -23.16 19.41 -14.96
CA CYS A 431 -23.48 18.05 -15.43
C CYS A 431 -24.97 17.68 -15.36
N ASN A 432 -25.73 18.34 -14.49
CA ASN A 432 -27.14 18.01 -14.25
C ASN A 432 -28.11 18.90 -15.04
N GLU A 433 -27.67 20.06 -15.54
CA GLU A 433 -28.50 21.02 -16.31
C GLU A 433 -28.75 20.58 -17.76
N MET A 434 -28.06 19.54 -18.22
CA MET A 434 -28.05 19.06 -19.61
C MET A 434 -29.19 18.08 -19.97
N GLY A 435 -30.40 18.23 -19.40
CA GLY A 435 -31.55 17.37 -19.67
C GLY A 435 -32.87 18.15 -19.77
N ASP A 436 -33.65 17.90 -20.83
CA ASP A 436 -34.91 18.60 -21.12
C ASP A 436 -35.96 18.52 -19.98
N ALA A 437 -36.79 19.56 -19.91
CA ALA A 437 -38.02 19.74 -19.10
C ALA A 437 -38.05 18.97 -17.77
N ILE A 438 -37.35 19.49 -16.76
CA ILE A 438 -37.25 18.89 -15.43
C ILE A 438 -38.41 19.38 -14.54
N ASP A 439 -39.27 18.46 -14.07
CA ASP A 439 -40.29 18.74 -13.06
C ASP A 439 -39.65 18.98 -11.66
N GLU A 440 -40.33 19.73 -10.79
CA GLU A 440 -39.84 20.22 -9.49
C GLU A 440 -39.38 19.08 -8.57
N LYS A 441 -40.06 17.92 -8.62
CA LYS A 441 -39.66 16.71 -7.88
C LYS A 441 -38.35 16.10 -8.40
N MET A 442 -38.11 16.16 -9.71
CA MET A 442 -36.85 15.69 -10.30
C MET A 442 -35.70 16.64 -9.99
N LEU A 443 -35.94 17.96 -9.99
CA LEU A 443 -34.99 18.99 -9.53
C LEU A 443 -34.56 18.77 -8.07
N GLN A 444 -35.51 18.51 -7.15
CA GLN A 444 -35.19 18.21 -5.76
C GLN A 444 -34.36 16.91 -5.60
N LYS A 445 -34.69 15.87 -6.38
CA LYS A 445 -33.94 14.60 -6.37
C LYS A 445 -32.53 14.77 -6.94
N LEU A 446 -32.39 15.49 -8.05
CA LEU A 446 -31.09 15.84 -8.65
C LEU A 446 -30.26 16.69 -7.69
N GLY A 447 -30.84 17.71 -7.06
CA GLY A 447 -30.17 18.54 -6.06
C GLY A 447 -29.64 17.74 -4.86
N LYS A 448 -30.43 16.79 -4.33
CA LYS A 448 -29.97 15.88 -3.27
C LYS A 448 -28.82 14.98 -3.73
N GLN A 449 -28.89 14.44 -4.96
CA GLN A 449 -27.82 13.62 -5.53
C GLN A 449 -26.54 14.41 -5.78
N SER A 450 -26.64 15.66 -6.24
CA SER A 450 -25.49 16.55 -6.45
C SER A 450 -24.80 16.89 -5.15
N LYS A 451 -25.56 17.27 -4.11
CA LYS A 451 -25.02 17.51 -2.78
C LYS A 451 -24.31 16.28 -2.22
N ALA A 452 -24.87 15.09 -2.39
CA ALA A 452 -24.24 13.84 -1.95
C ALA A 452 -22.95 13.54 -2.73
N LYS A 453 -22.90 13.81 -4.04
CA LYS A 453 -21.69 13.64 -4.86
C LYS A 453 -20.58 14.62 -4.49
N VAL A 454 -20.93 15.89 -4.24
CA VAL A 454 -19.98 16.91 -3.77
C VAL A 454 -19.42 16.51 -2.42
N ALA A 455 -20.29 16.20 -1.46
CA ALA A 455 -19.85 15.78 -0.11
C ALA A 455 -18.94 14.54 -0.17
N TYR A 456 -19.24 13.60 -1.07
CA TYR A 456 -18.39 12.43 -1.28
C TYR A 456 -17.02 12.80 -1.89
N ALA A 457 -16.98 13.68 -2.88
CA ALA A 457 -15.73 14.13 -3.50
C ALA A 457 -14.85 14.91 -2.51
N GLU A 458 -15.45 15.81 -1.74
CA GLU A 458 -14.82 16.54 -0.64
C GLU A 458 -14.25 15.59 0.42
N GLN A 459 -15.02 14.57 0.81
CA GLN A 459 -14.58 13.58 1.80
C GLN A 459 -13.39 12.77 1.29
N LEU A 460 -13.41 12.31 0.04
CA LEU A 460 -12.28 11.60 -0.55
C LEU A 460 -11.03 12.48 -0.63
N CYS A 461 -11.19 13.76 -1.00
CA CYS A 461 -10.05 14.68 -1.06
C CYS A 461 -9.45 14.96 0.32
N LYS A 462 -10.27 15.14 1.36
CA LYS A 462 -9.76 15.24 2.74
C LYS A 462 -8.99 13.99 3.16
N MET A 463 -9.50 12.82 2.78
CA MET A 463 -8.92 11.52 3.14
C MET A 463 -7.58 11.25 2.45
N TYR A 464 -7.44 11.67 1.20
CA TYR A 464 -6.23 11.51 0.38
C TYR A 464 -5.35 12.76 0.33
N LYS A 465 -5.67 13.80 1.12
CA LYS A 465 -4.91 15.06 1.15
C LYS A 465 -3.42 14.81 1.33
N PHE A 466 -3.06 13.86 2.21
CA PHE A 466 -1.67 13.49 2.48
C PHE A 466 -0.88 13.10 1.22
N LEU A 467 -1.50 12.47 0.22
CA LEU A 467 -0.80 12.14 -1.02
C LEU A 467 -0.45 13.39 -1.81
N GLY A 468 -1.37 14.36 -1.86
CA GLY A 468 -1.26 15.53 -2.72
C GLY A 468 -0.48 16.71 -2.13
N VAL A 469 -0.16 16.70 -0.84
CA VAL A 469 0.50 17.85 -0.16
C VAL A 469 1.74 17.46 0.66
N PHE A 470 2.08 16.17 0.74
CA PHE A 470 3.25 15.72 1.49
C PHE A 470 4.51 15.90 0.65
N GLU A 471 5.39 16.81 1.06
CA GLU A 471 6.64 17.10 0.37
C GLU A 471 7.79 16.14 0.73
N GLY A 472 7.59 15.30 1.75
CA GLY A 472 8.62 14.39 2.22
C GLY A 472 8.98 13.31 1.18
N ARG A 473 10.21 12.81 1.27
CA ARG A 473 10.70 11.69 0.47
C ARG A 473 11.13 10.56 1.40
N PHE A 474 10.95 9.31 0.97
CA PHE A 474 11.23 8.15 1.81
C PHE A 474 12.64 7.64 1.59
N ASP A 475 13.43 7.55 2.67
CA ASP A 475 14.79 7.04 2.61
C ASP A 475 14.83 5.57 2.21
N THR A 476 15.37 5.30 1.02
CA THR A 476 15.54 3.96 0.46
C THR A 476 16.95 3.38 0.67
N GLY A 477 17.77 3.97 1.54
CA GLY A 477 19.16 3.55 1.80
C GLY A 477 19.33 2.05 2.04
N ASN A 478 18.49 1.45 2.89
CA ASN A 478 18.52 0.00 3.14
C ASN A 478 18.16 -0.83 1.90
N THR A 479 17.18 -0.39 1.10
CA THR A 479 16.78 -1.04 -0.15
C THR A 479 17.88 -0.95 -1.20
N GLN A 480 18.55 0.19 -1.30
CA GLN A 480 19.70 0.39 -2.20
C GLN A 480 20.91 -0.46 -1.75
N LYS A 481 21.16 -0.57 -0.45
CA LYS A 481 22.19 -1.45 0.11
C LYS A 481 21.89 -2.92 -0.19
N LEU A 482 20.63 -3.35 -0.04
CA LEU A 482 20.19 -4.70 -0.40
C LEU A 482 20.44 -5.00 -1.88
N LEU A 483 20.05 -4.09 -2.78
CA LEU A 483 20.32 -4.24 -4.22
C LEU A 483 21.82 -4.44 -4.52
N LYS A 484 22.70 -3.68 -3.85
CA LYS A 484 24.16 -3.77 -4.05
C LYS A 484 24.76 -5.09 -3.55
N GLU A 485 24.18 -5.69 -2.51
CA GLU A 485 24.65 -6.96 -1.94
C GLU A 485 24.11 -8.19 -2.69
N MET A 486 23.05 -8.05 -3.49
CA MET A 486 22.52 -9.15 -4.30
C MET A 486 23.46 -9.54 -5.44
N SER A 487 23.52 -10.84 -5.75
CA SER A 487 24.27 -11.35 -6.90
C SER A 487 23.61 -10.98 -8.23
N LYS A 488 24.32 -11.21 -9.35
CA LYS A 488 23.73 -10.97 -10.68
C LYS A 488 22.49 -11.82 -10.92
N GLU A 489 22.52 -13.09 -10.53
CA GLU A 489 21.38 -14.00 -10.67
C GLU A 489 20.19 -13.56 -9.79
N GLU A 490 20.46 -13.14 -8.56
CA GLU A 490 19.42 -12.63 -7.66
C GLU A 490 18.78 -11.35 -8.20
N ARG A 491 19.55 -10.40 -8.72
CA ARG A 491 19.01 -9.16 -9.32
C ARG A 491 18.15 -9.44 -10.54
N LEU A 492 18.53 -10.41 -11.36
CA LEU A 492 17.74 -10.84 -12.53
C LEU A 492 16.41 -11.48 -12.12
N ASN A 493 16.42 -12.32 -11.08
CA ASN A 493 15.22 -13.04 -10.64
C ASN A 493 14.35 -12.23 -9.66
N PHE A 494 14.91 -11.26 -8.94
CA PHE A 494 14.23 -10.49 -7.90
C PHE A 494 14.51 -9.00 -8.06
N GLU A 495 14.13 -8.44 -9.21
CA GLU A 495 14.28 -7.00 -9.50
C GLU A 495 13.67 -6.11 -8.40
N VAL A 496 14.51 -5.24 -7.82
CA VAL A 496 14.11 -4.27 -6.77
C VAL A 496 14.43 -2.82 -7.16
N ASP A 497 15.11 -2.59 -8.30
CA ASP A 497 15.60 -1.27 -8.67
C ASP A 497 14.52 -0.39 -9.30
N ALA A 498 14.00 0.55 -8.50
CA ALA A 498 13.00 1.51 -8.94
C ALA A 498 13.53 2.56 -9.94
N THR A 499 14.86 2.69 -10.12
CA THR A 499 15.43 3.59 -11.15
C THR A 499 15.13 3.10 -12.58
N ASN A 500 14.83 1.81 -12.73
CA ASN A 500 14.51 1.20 -14.03
C ASN A 500 13.08 1.49 -14.52
N ILE A 501 12.25 2.18 -13.74
CA ILE A 501 10.87 2.47 -14.11
C ILE A 501 10.81 3.65 -15.07
N ASP A 502 10.44 3.40 -16.32
CA ASP A 502 9.92 4.44 -17.22
C ASP A 502 8.47 4.73 -16.85
N TRP A 503 8.23 5.82 -16.11
CA TRP A 503 6.89 6.18 -15.63
C TRP A 503 5.88 6.37 -16.75
N ARG A 504 6.29 7.00 -17.85
CA ARG A 504 5.39 7.27 -18.98
C ARG A 504 4.97 5.95 -19.63
N LYS A 505 5.94 5.09 -19.95
CA LYS A 505 5.66 3.76 -20.50
C LYS A 505 4.82 2.92 -19.53
N TYR A 506 5.19 2.91 -18.25
CA TYR A 506 4.48 2.16 -17.21
C TYR A 506 3.00 2.56 -17.16
N PHE A 507 2.67 3.84 -17.12
CA PHE A 507 1.27 4.25 -17.08
C PHE A 507 0.51 4.00 -18.39
N LEU A 508 1.10 4.38 -19.53
CA LEU A 508 0.45 4.30 -20.84
C LEU A 508 0.22 2.85 -21.30
N GLU A 509 1.22 2.00 -21.13
CA GLU A 509 1.24 0.66 -21.72
C GLU A 509 0.92 -0.46 -20.73
N ILE A 510 1.15 -0.24 -19.42
CA ILE A 510 1.08 -1.31 -18.42
C ILE A 510 -0.04 -1.06 -17.41
N HIS A 511 0.06 -0.01 -16.59
CA HIS A 511 -0.81 0.20 -15.44
C HIS A 511 -2.26 0.51 -15.84
N ILE A 512 -2.50 1.51 -16.69
CA ILE A 512 -3.88 1.88 -17.05
C ILE A 512 -4.57 0.77 -17.88
N PRO A 513 -3.91 0.13 -18.87
CA PRO A 513 -4.46 -1.06 -19.53
C PRO A 513 -4.71 -2.23 -18.57
N GLY A 514 -3.80 -2.48 -17.63
CA GLY A 514 -3.94 -3.49 -16.59
C GLY A 514 -5.13 -3.25 -15.68
N LEU A 515 -5.28 -2.02 -15.18
CA LEU A 515 -6.44 -1.58 -14.39
C LEU A 515 -7.75 -1.79 -15.15
N ARG A 516 -7.78 -1.47 -16.45
CA ARG A 516 -8.94 -1.74 -17.33
C ARG A 516 -9.26 -3.22 -17.35
N LYS A 517 -8.26 -4.07 -17.61
CA LYS A 517 -8.42 -5.52 -17.75
C LYS A 517 -8.87 -6.19 -16.45
N HIS A 518 -8.20 -5.92 -15.33
CA HIS A 518 -8.33 -6.71 -14.11
C HIS A 518 -9.36 -6.15 -13.12
N VAL A 519 -9.60 -4.83 -13.14
CA VAL A 519 -10.49 -4.17 -12.17
C VAL A 519 -11.77 -3.67 -12.84
N LEU A 520 -11.66 -2.96 -13.96
CA LEU A 520 -12.80 -2.24 -14.54
C LEU A 520 -13.68 -3.15 -15.43
N ASN A 521 -13.11 -4.12 -16.14
CA ASN A 521 -13.90 -5.03 -16.99
C ASN A 521 -14.80 -6.00 -16.18
N ASN A 522 -14.46 -6.27 -14.91
CA ASN A 522 -15.29 -7.08 -14.02
C ASN A 522 -16.46 -6.27 -13.40
N THR A 523 -16.44 -4.94 -13.50
CA THR A 523 -17.63 -4.13 -13.22
C THR A 523 -18.48 -4.08 -14.49
N ARG A 524 -19.17 -5.19 -14.79
CA ARG A 524 -20.40 -5.11 -15.61
C ARG A 524 -21.22 -3.99 -15.01
N THR A 525 -21.33 -2.91 -15.78
CA THR A 525 -22.20 -1.77 -15.53
C THR A 525 -23.60 -2.29 -15.24
N SER A 526 -23.95 -2.45 -13.96
CA SER A 526 -25.34 -2.43 -13.54
C SER A 526 -25.85 -1.04 -13.88
N VAL A 527 -26.78 -1.04 -14.84
CA VAL A 527 -27.44 0.09 -15.49
C VAL A 527 -27.92 1.14 -14.50
#